data_AF-A0A3N5NDS3-F1
#
_entry.id   AF-A0A3N5NDS3-F1
#
_cell.length_a   1.000
_cell.length_b   1.000
_cell.length_c   1.000
_cell.angle_alpha   90.00
_cell.angle_beta   90.00
_cell.angle_gamma   90.00
#
_symmetry.space_group_name_H-M   'P 1'
#
loop_
_entity.id
_entity.type
_entity.pdbx_description
1 polymer ?
#
loop_
_entity_poly.entity_id
_entity_poly.type
_entity_poly.pdbx_seq_one_letter_code
_entity_poly.pdbx_strand_id
1 'polypeptide(L)'
;SAADHARQGIRAGLAMHRKLAELQPYFRSRNWPEIRIGVGLNTGRMSVGNMGSRIRLAYTVMGDAVNLASRLEGLTKEYGAAIIVGETTRDRTAHDFVFRELDRVRVKGKLEPVAIYEPIGATGEVDKRTLDELRLFNQAVKLYRAQEWDMAELQLINLLKLSPDCKLYKLYLDRVGIYRTHPPGRDWDGAFTFEHK
;
A
#
# COMPACT_ATOMS: atom_id res chain seq x y z
N SER A 1 -11.14 -18.78 -10.18
CA SER A 1 -9.67 -18.85 -10.35
C SER A 1 -8.98 -17.95 -9.30
N ALA A 2 -7.66 -18.05 -9.11
CA ALA A 2 -6.94 -17.16 -8.19
C ALA A 2 -7.00 -15.67 -8.60
N ALA A 3 -7.16 -15.36 -9.90
CA ALA A 3 -7.40 -13.99 -10.37
C ALA A 3 -8.77 -13.47 -9.92
N ASP A 4 -9.80 -14.32 -9.93
CA ASP A 4 -11.13 -13.96 -9.42
C ASP A 4 -11.11 -13.67 -7.92
N HIS A 5 -10.36 -14.44 -7.14
CA HIS A 5 -10.20 -14.19 -5.70
C HIS A 5 -9.45 -12.89 -5.42
N ALA A 6 -8.38 -12.58 -6.15
CA ALA A 6 -7.65 -11.32 -6.03
C ALA A 6 -8.57 -10.11 -6.32
N ARG A 7 -9.33 -10.18 -7.41
CA ARG A 7 -10.30 -9.16 -7.80
C ARG A 7 -11.39 -8.97 -6.75
N GLN A 8 -11.96 -10.06 -6.25
CA GLN A 8 -12.99 -10.02 -5.21
C GLN A 8 -12.44 -9.45 -3.90
N GLY A 9 -11.21 -9.79 -3.52
CA GLY A 9 -10.53 -9.23 -2.35
C GLY A 9 -10.40 -7.71 -2.43
N ILE A 10 -9.94 -7.18 -3.57
CA ILE A 10 -9.84 -5.72 -3.78
C ILE A 10 -11.24 -5.08 -3.74
N ARG A 11 -12.24 -5.65 -4.43
CA ARG A 11 -13.61 -5.13 -4.41
C ARG A 11 -14.20 -5.09 -3.01
N ALA A 12 -14.00 -6.16 -2.22
CA ALA A 12 -14.45 -6.22 -0.84
C ALA A 12 -13.76 -5.13 0.01
N GLY A 13 -12.44 -4.96 -0.13
CA GLY A 13 -11.69 -3.89 0.50
C GLY A 13 -12.25 -2.50 0.20
N LEU A 14 -12.44 -2.19 -1.09
CA LEU A 14 -13.00 -0.91 -1.54
C LEU A 14 -14.44 -0.71 -1.02
N ALA A 15 -15.26 -1.76 -1.03
CA ALA A 15 -16.63 -1.69 -0.54
C ALA A 15 -16.70 -1.45 0.98
N MET A 16 -15.83 -2.08 1.77
CA MET A 16 -15.74 -1.86 3.22
C MET A 16 -15.40 -0.39 3.52
N HIS A 17 -14.45 0.19 2.78
CA HIS A 17 -14.07 1.60 2.95
C HIS A 17 -15.16 2.58 2.52
N ARG A 18 -15.85 2.32 1.40
CA ARG A 18 -17.03 3.11 1.00
C ARG A 18 -18.10 3.06 2.08
N LYS A 19 -18.40 1.87 2.61
CA LYS A 19 -19.42 1.72 3.64
C LYS A 19 -19.03 2.40 4.94
N LEU A 20 -17.76 2.34 5.32
CA LEU A 20 -17.26 3.03 6.50
C LEU A 20 -17.41 4.55 6.36
N ALA A 21 -17.09 5.11 5.19
CA ALA A 21 -17.27 6.54 4.90
C ALA A 21 -18.75 6.97 5.03
N GLU A 22 -19.70 6.15 4.55
CA GLU A 22 -21.14 6.40 4.73
C GLU A 22 -21.57 6.38 6.20
N LEU A 23 -20.90 5.60 7.06
CA LEU A 23 -21.22 5.47 8.48
C LEU A 23 -20.55 6.56 9.35
N GLN A 24 -19.51 7.25 8.86
CA GLN A 24 -18.83 8.29 9.65
C GLN A 24 -19.76 9.42 10.14
N PRO A 25 -20.72 9.95 9.35
CA PRO A 25 -21.67 10.94 9.86
C PRO A 25 -22.53 10.40 11.02
N TYR A 26 -22.93 9.12 10.95
CA TYR A 26 -23.68 8.47 12.03
C TYR A 26 -22.83 8.30 13.30
N PHE A 27 -21.56 7.92 13.18
CA PHE A 27 -20.67 7.84 14.34
C PHE A 27 -20.43 9.23 14.96
N ARG A 28 -20.24 10.25 14.13
CA ARG A 28 -20.09 11.63 14.58
C ARG A 28 -21.34 12.15 15.30
N SER A 29 -22.55 11.85 14.82
CA SER A 29 -23.79 12.29 15.49
C SER A 29 -24.02 11.60 16.85
N ARG A 30 -23.39 10.45 17.07
CA ARG A 30 -23.35 9.74 18.35
C ARG A 30 -22.18 10.14 19.26
N ASN A 31 -21.35 11.09 18.83
CA ASN A 31 -20.12 11.50 19.51
C ASN A 31 -19.15 10.31 19.75
N TRP A 32 -19.16 9.34 18.81
CA TRP A 32 -18.26 8.19 18.82
C TRP A 32 -16.96 8.50 18.09
N PRO A 33 -15.85 7.81 18.43
CA PRO A 33 -14.58 7.99 17.74
C PRO A 33 -14.68 7.60 16.27
N GLU A 34 -13.89 8.27 15.44
CA GLU A 34 -13.71 7.89 14.04
C GLU A 34 -13.11 6.48 13.95
N ILE A 35 -13.78 5.62 13.20
CA ILE A 35 -13.27 4.27 12.92
C ILE A 35 -12.47 4.34 11.63
N ARG A 36 -11.24 3.79 11.65
CA ARG A 36 -10.38 3.62 10.47
C ARG A 36 -9.94 2.16 10.39
N ILE A 37 -9.91 1.62 9.18
CA ILE A 37 -9.51 0.23 8.92
C ILE A 37 -8.34 0.20 7.94
N GLY A 38 -7.36 -0.67 8.20
CA GLY A 38 -6.31 -1.02 7.25
C GLY A 38 -6.64 -2.35 6.59
N VAL A 39 -6.36 -2.51 5.29
CA VAL A 39 -6.55 -3.78 4.58
C VAL A 39 -5.27 -4.16 3.85
N GLY A 40 -4.69 -5.30 4.19
CA GLY A 40 -3.56 -5.90 3.48
C GLY A 40 -4.01 -7.10 2.64
N LEU A 41 -3.72 -7.11 1.34
CA LEU A 41 -4.05 -8.22 0.44
C LEU A 41 -2.82 -8.75 -0.27
N ASN A 42 -2.66 -10.07 -0.28
CA ASN A 42 -1.60 -10.71 -1.04
C ASN A 42 -2.09 -12.01 -1.68
N THR A 43 -1.59 -12.28 -2.89
CA THR A 43 -1.87 -13.50 -3.63
C THR A 43 -0.59 -14.33 -3.69
N GLY A 44 -0.66 -15.58 -3.26
CA GLY A 44 0.48 -16.50 -3.32
C GLY A 44 0.08 -17.92 -2.97
N ARG A 45 1.03 -18.85 -3.12
CA ARG A 45 0.82 -20.24 -2.69
C ARG A 45 0.78 -20.29 -1.16
N MET A 46 -0.16 -21.06 -0.65
CA MET A 46 -0.37 -21.27 0.78
C MET A 46 -0.89 -22.68 1.01
N SER A 47 -0.58 -23.25 2.16
CA SER A 47 -1.10 -24.54 2.61
C SER A 47 -2.33 -24.28 3.48
N VAL A 48 -3.41 -24.99 3.20
CA VAL A 48 -4.68 -24.87 3.93
C VAL A 48 -4.93 -26.18 4.65
N GLY A 49 -5.27 -26.12 5.94
CA GLY A 49 -5.48 -27.32 6.73
C GLY A 49 -6.21 -27.08 8.04
N ASN A 50 -6.76 -28.18 8.55
CA ASN A 50 -7.30 -28.25 9.90
C ASN A 50 -6.15 -28.28 10.91
N MET A 51 -6.05 -27.27 11.78
CA MET A 51 -5.01 -27.21 12.80
C MET A 51 -5.58 -27.05 14.20
N GLY A 52 -4.99 -27.80 15.14
CA GLY A 52 -5.37 -27.82 16.55
C GLY A 52 -5.64 -29.23 17.06
N SER A 53 -5.96 -29.36 18.35
CA SER A 53 -6.27 -30.65 18.97
C SER A 53 -7.68 -31.12 18.58
N ARG A 54 -8.03 -32.38 18.86
CA ARG A 54 -9.40 -32.93 18.65
C ARG A 54 -10.51 -32.07 19.28
N ILE A 55 -10.19 -31.21 20.25
CA ILE A 55 -11.14 -30.39 21.02
C ILE A 55 -11.24 -28.95 20.47
N ARG A 56 -10.23 -28.45 19.74
CA ARG A 56 -10.27 -27.13 19.06
C ARG A 56 -9.60 -27.23 17.69
N LEU A 57 -10.40 -27.50 16.67
CA LEU A 57 -9.98 -27.45 15.28
C LEU A 57 -10.29 -26.08 14.70
N ALA A 58 -9.25 -25.34 14.30
CA ALA A 58 -9.39 -24.15 13.47
C ALA A 58 -8.97 -24.48 12.04
N TYR A 59 -9.84 -24.18 11.08
CA TYR A 59 -9.45 -24.18 9.67
C TYR A 59 -8.56 -22.96 9.45
N THR A 60 -7.27 -23.17 9.21
CA THR A 60 -6.28 -22.10 9.13
C THR A 60 -5.45 -22.20 7.87
N VAL A 61 -4.88 -21.06 7.48
CA VAL A 61 -4.05 -20.92 6.29
C VAL A 61 -2.64 -20.56 6.74
N MET A 62 -1.64 -21.29 6.25
CA MET A 62 -0.23 -21.03 6.52
C MET A 62 0.56 -20.83 5.24
N GLY A 63 1.49 -19.88 5.30
CA GLY A 63 2.47 -19.64 4.25
C GLY A 63 2.94 -18.19 4.22
N ASP A 64 4.09 -17.95 3.61
CA ASP A 64 4.69 -16.62 3.46
C ASP A 64 3.74 -15.62 2.82
N ALA A 65 2.82 -16.09 1.98
CA ALA A 65 1.79 -15.27 1.35
C ALA A 65 0.81 -14.65 2.37
N VAL A 66 0.40 -15.40 3.40
CA VAL A 66 -0.50 -14.92 4.47
C VAL A 66 0.25 -13.98 5.40
N ASN A 67 1.48 -14.34 5.77
CA ASN A 67 2.31 -13.48 6.60
C ASN A 67 2.62 -12.15 5.90
N LEU A 68 2.76 -12.14 4.57
CA LEU A 68 2.91 -10.90 3.81
C LEU A 68 1.63 -10.05 3.87
N ALA A 69 0.44 -10.64 3.69
CA ALA A 69 -0.82 -9.89 3.78
C ALA A 69 -0.99 -9.16 5.13
N SER A 70 -0.71 -9.84 6.25
CA SER A 70 -0.75 -9.21 7.58
C SER A 70 0.26 -8.07 7.74
N ARG A 71 1.46 -8.20 7.17
CA ARG A 71 2.45 -7.11 7.19
C ARG A 71 2.01 -5.93 6.34
N LEU A 72 1.41 -6.18 5.18
CA LEU A 72 0.87 -5.12 4.32
C LEU A 72 -0.24 -4.34 5.03
N GLU A 73 -1.08 -5.02 5.81
CA GLU A 73 -2.07 -4.36 6.66
C GLU A 73 -1.38 -3.43 7.67
N GLY A 74 -0.35 -3.89 8.38
CA GLY A 74 0.42 -3.02 9.30
C GLY A 74 1.07 -1.80 8.62
N LEU A 75 1.46 -1.92 7.35
CA LEU A 75 2.04 -0.83 6.57
C LEU A 75 1.01 0.23 6.12
N THR A 76 -0.29 -0.07 6.15
CA THR A 76 -1.36 0.88 5.77
C THR A 76 -1.21 2.21 6.51
N LYS A 77 -0.97 2.13 7.82
CA LYS A 77 -0.77 3.28 8.69
C LYS A 77 0.47 4.08 8.30
N GLU A 78 1.59 3.42 7.99
CA GLU A 78 2.86 4.07 7.67
C GLU A 78 2.74 4.88 6.37
N TYR A 79 2.18 4.28 5.32
CA TYR A 79 2.00 4.93 4.02
C TYR A 79 0.75 5.82 3.93
N GLY A 80 -0.16 5.73 4.91
CA GLY A 80 -1.44 6.44 4.89
C GLY A 80 -2.38 5.94 3.79
N ALA A 81 -2.26 4.66 3.42
CA ALA A 81 -3.09 4.01 2.42
C ALA A 81 -4.20 3.22 3.11
N ALA A 82 -5.40 3.24 2.54
CA ALA A 82 -6.55 2.50 3.07
C ALA A 82 -6.41 0.98 2.83
N ILE A 83 -5.82 0.63 1.70
CA ILE A 83 -5.63 -0.73 1.23
C ILE A 83 -4.22 -0.84 0.65
N ILE A 84 -3.47 -1.85 1.05
CA ILE A 84 -2.18 -2.19 0.46
C ILE A 84 -2.26 -3.59 -0.12
N VAL A 85 -1.83 -3.75 -1.37
CA VAL A 85 -1.71 -5.02 -2.05
C VAL A 85 -0.27 -5.33 -2.44
N GLY A 86 0.09 -6.60 -2.40
CA GLY A 86 1.35 -7.09 -2.93
C GLY A 86 1.37 -7.13 -4.46
N GLU A 87 2.58 -7.15 -5.03
CA GLU A 87 2.82 -7.19 -6.48
C GLU A 87 2.03 -8.27 -7.21
N THR A 88 2.02 -9.51 -6.71
CA THR A 88 1.26 -10.60 -7.36
C THR A 88 -0.24 -10.33 -7.45
N THR A 89 -0.82 -9.68 -6.44
CA THR A 89 -2.24 -9.30 -6.47
C THR A 89 -2.47 -8.20 -7.51
N ARG A 90 -1.57 -7.20 -7.55
CA ARG A 90 -1.58 -6.11 -8.54
C ARG A 90 -1.49 -6.66 -9.97
N ASP A 91 -0.49 -7.50 -10.26
CA ASP A 91 -0.27 -8.06 -11.59
C ASP A 91 -1.49 -8.82 -12.12
N ARG A 92 -2.09 -9.65 -11.26
CA ARG A 92 -3.26 -10.47 -11.64
C ARG A 92 -4.53 -9.67 -11.87
N THR A 93 -4.56 -8.40 -11.44
CA THR A 93 -5.74 -7.53 -11.50
C THR A 93 -5.44 -6.19 -12.16
N ALA A 94 -4.31 -6.07 -12.86
CA ALA A 94 -3.82 -4.82 -13.45
C ALA A 94 -4.76 -4.26 -14.53
N HIS A 95 -5.55 -5.12 -15.20
CA HIS A 95 -6.56 -4.68 -16.15
C HIS A 95 -7.84 -4.17 -15.49
N ASP A 96 -8.09 -4.56 -14.23
CA ASP A 96 -9.35 -4.32 -13.54
C ASP A 96 -9.32 -3.06 -12.68
N PHE A 97 -8.13 -2.67 -12.19
CA PHE A 97 -7.97 -1.54 -11.30
C PHE A 97 -6.77 -0.68 -11.69
N VAL A 98 -6.89 0.60 -11.35
CA VAL A 98 -5.77 1.54 -11.34
C VAL A 98 -5.06 1.45 -9.99
N PHE A 99 -3.74 1.41 -10.02
CA PHE A 99 -2.90 1.31 -8.83
C PHE A 99 -1.95 2.49 -8.69
N ARG A 100 -1.70 2.87 -7.44
CA ARG A 100 -0.57 3.72 -7.02
C ARG A 100 0.52 2.82 -6.44
N GLU A 101 1.72 2.83 -7.01
CA GLU A 101 2.87 2.19 -6.35
C GLU A 101 3.19 3.00 -5.10
N LEU A 102 3.12 2.38 -3.92
CA LEU A 102 3.40 3.08 -2.66
C LEU A 102 4.90 3.11 -2.38
N ASP A 103 5.58 1.96 -2.54
CA ASP A 103 7.01 1.82 -2.28
C ASP A 103 7.56 0.45 -2.70
N ARG A 104 8.88 0.29 -2.56
CA ARG A 104 9.55 -1.01 -2.45
C ARG A 104 10.02 -1.18 -1.01
N VAL A 105 9.61 -2.25 -0.34
CA VAL A 105 9.88 -2.47 1.07
C VAL A 105 10.57 -3.80 1.32
N ARG A 106 11.52 -3.81 2.26
CA ARG A 106 12.01 -5.06 2.85
C ARG A 106 11.25 -5.33 4.13
N VAL A 107 10.59 -6.48 4.16
CA VAL A 107 9.90 -6.98 5.35
C VAL A 107 10.81 -7.94 6.11
N LYS A 108 10.69 -7.94 7.45
CA LYS A 108 11.47 -8.83 8.32
C LYS A 108 11.42 -10.29 7.82
N GLY A 109 12.59 -10.86 7.56
CA GLY A 109 12.74 -12.24 7.08
C GLY A 109 12.83 -12.40 5.55
N LYS A 110 12.77 -11.31 4.77
CA LYS A 110 13.03 -11.32 3.33
C LYS A 110 14.13 -10.33 2.95
N LEU A 111 15.13 -10.80 2.21
CA LEU A 111 16.21 -9.98 1.67
C LEU A 111 15.78 -9.21 0.42
N GLU A 112 14.95 -9.85 -0.41
CA GLU A 112 14.42 -9.24 -1.63
C GLU A 112 13.34 -8.21 -1.30
N PRO A 113 13.43 -6.98 -1.86
CA PRO A 113 12.41 -5.98 -1.68
C PRO A 113 11.11 -6.38 -2.41
N VAL A 114 9.99 -6.04 -1.80
CA VAL A 114 8.65 -6.28 -2.34
C VAL A 114 8.02 -4.95 -2.71
N ALA A 115 7.55 -4.82 -3.94
CA ALA A 115 6.76 -3.66 -4.34
C ALA A 115 5.33 -3.77 -3.76
N ILE A 116 4.86 -2.65 -3.23
CA ILE A 116 3.54 -2.54 -2.60
C ILE A 116 2.72 -1.46 -3.29
N TYR A 117 1.42 -1.71 -3.42
CA TYR A 117 0.52 -0.90 -4.23
C TYR A 117 -0.77 -0.59 -3.50
N GLU A 118 -1.36 0.55 -3.78
CA GLU A 118 -2.72 0.89 -3.36
C GLU A 118 -3.66 0.84 -4.58
N PRO A 119 -4.77 0.08 -4.52
CA PRO A 119 -5.82 0.14 -5.52
C PRO A 119 -6.60 1.45 -5.36
N ILE A 120 -6.59 2.28 -6.40
CA ILE A 120 -7.24 3.60 -6.39
C ILE A 120 -8.71 3.50 -6.80
N GLY A 121 -9.02 2.60 -7.73
CA GLY A 121 -10.38 2.40 -8.23
C GLY A 121 -10.39 1.46 -9.43
N ALA A 122 -11.58 1.14 -9.92
CA ALA A 122 -11.71 0.30 -11.11
C ALA A 122 -11.22 1.05 -12.37
N THR A 123 -10.65 0.32 -13.32
CA THR A 123 -10.23 0.88 -14.60
C THR A 123 -11.42 1.54 -15.30
N GLY A 124 -11.25 2.78 -15.75
CA GLY A 124 -12.32 3.56 -16.38
C GLY A 124 -13.23 4.34 -15.41
N GLU A 125 -13.15 4.07 -14.10
CA GLU A 125 -13.90 4.81 -13.07
C GLU A 125 -13.06 5.86 -12.33
N VAL A 126 -11.73 5.82 -12.47
CA VAL A 126 -10.83 6.80 -11.86
C VAL A 126 -10.78 8.06 -12.70
N ASP A 127 -11.01 9.22 -12.08
CA ASP A 127 -11.06 10.50 -12.78
C ASP A 127 -9.68 10.94 -13.31
N LYS A 128 -9.71 11.83 -14.31
CA LYS A 128 -8.50 12.31 -14.99
C LYS A 128 -7.54 13.02 -14.04
N ARG A 129 -8.03 13.79 -13.07
CA ARG A 129 -7.18 14.53 -12.12
C ARG A 129 -6.37 13.55 -11.29
N THR A 130 -7.00 12.50 -10.76
CA THR A 130 -6.29 11.43 -10.03
C THR A 130 -5.28 10.72 -10.92
N LEU A 131 -5.64 10.39 -12.17
CA LEU A 131 -4.70 9.76 -13.10
C LEU A 131 -3.47 10.63 -13.40
N ASP A 132 -3.67 11.94 -13.56
CA ASP A 132 -2.56 12.88 -13.80
C ASP A 132 -1.68 13.04 -12.54
N GLU A 133 -2.28 13.09 -11.35
CA GLU A 133 -1.55 13.08 -10.08
C GLU A 133 -0.69 11.81 -9.91
N LEU A 134 -1.24 10.64 -10.24
CA LEU A 134 -0.49 9.37 -10.20
C LEU A 134 0.70 9.37 -11.17
N ARG A 135 0.56 9.95 -12.36
CA ARG A 135 1.67 10.08 -13.32
C ARG A 135 2.80 10.96 -12.77
N LEU A 136 2.45 12.10 -12.16
CA LEU A 136 3.41 12.98 -11.52
C LEU A 136 4.11 12.29 -10.35
N PHE A 137 3.37 11.56 -9.53
CA PHE A 137 3.95 10.81 -8.43
C PHE A 137 4.89 9.69 -8.89
N ASN A 138 4.51 8.94 -9.93
CA ASN A 138 5.41 7.93 -10.51
C ASN A 138 6.71 8.56 -11.03
N GLN A 139 6.67 9.78 -11.56
CA GLN A 139 7.87 10.51 -11.96
C GLN A 139 8.71 10.94 -10.75
N ALA A 140 8.08 11.41 -9.67
CA ALA A 140 8.78 11.75 -8.42
C ALA A 140 9.50 10.53 -7.83
N VAL A 141 8.86 9.36 -7.82
CA VAL A 141 9.47 8.10 -7.34
C VAL A 141 10.67 7.68 -8.21
N LYS A 142 10.61 7.88 -9.53
CA LYS A 142 11.77 7.62 -10.41
C LYS A 142 12.94 8.53 -10.08
N LEU A 143 12.71 9.83 -9.88
CA LEU A 143 13.75 10.80 -9.49
C LEU A 143 14.34 10.47 -8.13
N TYR A 144 13.49 10.12 -7.16
CA TYR A 144 13.90 9.68 -5.82
C TYR A 144 14.82 8.45 -5.90
N ARG A 145 14.46 7.43 -6.68
CA ARG A 145 15.30 6.22 -6.84
C ARG A 145 16.59 6.49 -7.64
N ALA A 146 16.59 7.50 -8.50
CA ALA A 146 17.77 7.97 -9.21
C ALA A 146 18.68 8.88 -8.36
N GLN A 147 18.29 9.16 -7.11
CA GLN A 147 19.00 10.07 -6.20
C GLN A 147 19.06 11.54 -6.67
N GLU A 148 18.11 11.91 -7.55
CA GLU A 148 17.94 13.28 -8.05
C GLU A 148 17.11 14.09 -7.05
N TRP A 149 17.70 14.38 -5.88
CA TRP A 149 16.98 14.88 -4.70
C TRP A 149 16.22 16.18 -4.92
N ASP A 150 16.84 17.15 -5.58
CA ASP A 150 16.21 18.47 -5.79
C ASP A 150 15.02 18.37 -6.74
N MET A 151 15.13 17.54 -7.77
CA MET A 151 14.05 17.29 -8.71
C MET A 151 12.92 16.47 -8.06
N ALA A 152 13.26 15.47 -7.25
CA ALA A 152 12.28 14.69 -6.51
C ALA A 152 11.51 15.56 -5.50
N GLU A 153 12.22 16.38 -4.73
CA GLU A 153 11.64 17.32 -3.76
C GLU A 153 10.69 18.32 -4.45
N LEU A 154 11.12 18.94 -5.55
CA LEU A 154 10.29 19.86 -6.31
C LEU A 154 8.97 19.21 -6.78
N GLN A 155 9.04 17.98 -7.30
CA GLN A 155 7.85 17.25 -7.74
C GLN A 155 6.93 16.90 -6.57
N LEU A 156 7.49 16.46 -5.43
CA LEU A 156 6.72 16.12 -4.23
C LEU A 156 6.07 17.36 -3.59
N ILE A 157 6.73 18.52 -3.59
CA ILE A 157 6.14 19.79 -3.14
C ILE A 157 4.96 20.17 -4.05
N ASN A 158 5.09 20.01 -5.36
CA ASN A 158 3.99 20.28 -6.29
C ASN A 158 2.81 19.32 -6.08
N LEU A 159 3.08 18.04 -5.81
CA LEU A 159 2.05 17.07 -5.44
C LEU A 159 1.35 17.44 -4.13
N LEU A 160 2.08 17.94 -3.12
CA LEU A 160 1.47 18.44 -1.87
C LEU A 160 0.62 19.70 -2.08
N LYS A 161 0.91 20.54 -3.06
CA LYS A 161 0.00 21.65 -3.40
C LYS A 161 -1.35 21.14 -3.95
N LEU A 162 -1.36 20.00 -4.64
CA LEU A 162 -2.56 19.37 -5.18
C LEU A 162 -3.33 18.56 -4.12
N SER A 163 -2.59 17.91 -3.22
CA SER A 163 -3.09 17.02 -2.17
C SER A 163 -2.35 17.24 -0.84
N PRO A 164 -2.67 18.33 -0.10
CA PRO A 164 -1.90 18.77 1.08
C PRO A 164 -1.84 17.76 2.22
N ASP A 165 -2.84 16.90 2.33
CA ASP A 165 -2.96 15.91 3.41
C ASP A 165 -2.40 14.53 3.04
N CYS A 166 -1.85 14.37 1.83
CA CYS A 166 -1.30 13.10 1.39
C CYS A 166 -0.07 12.71 2.22
N LYS A 167 -0.26 11.76 3.15
CA LYS A 167 0.81 11.25 4.02
C LYS A 167 1.98 10.66 3.22
N LEU A 168 1.69 9.98 2.11
CA LEU A 168 2.70 9.38 1.25
C LEU A 168 3.72 10.40 0.73
N TYR A 169 3.25 11.58 0.29
CA TYR A 169 4.13 12.60 -0.26
C TYR A 169 5.00 13.25 0.83
N LYS A 170 4.43 13.47 2.02
CA LYS A 170 5.18 13.94 3.20
C LYS A 170 6.28 12.93 3.58
N LEU A 171 5.94 11.65 3.61
CA LEU A 171 6.88 10.57 3.88
C LEU A 171 8.05 10.55 2.88
N TYR A 172 7.78 10.70 1.58
CA TYR A 172 8.86 10.78 0.58
C TYR A 172 9.71 12.04 0.74
N LEU A 173 9.13 13.19 1.08
CA LEU A 173 9.89 14.42 1.35
C LEU A 173 10.82 14.28 2.56
N ASP A 174 10.32 13.72 3.66
CA ASP A 174 11.11 13.46 4.85
C ASP A 174 12.33 12.58 4.51
N ARG A 175 12.11 11.53 3.70
CA ARG A 175 13.18 10.65 3.23
C ARG A 175 14.16 11.34 2.30
N VAL A 176 13.70 12.20 1.39
CA VAL A 176 14.61 13.01 0.55
C VAL A 176 15.51 13.88 1.42
N GLY A 177 14.99 14.51 2.47
CA GLY A 177 15.79 15.28 3.43
C GLY A 177 16.85 14.42 4.14
N ILE A 178 16.47 13.22 4.58
CA ILE A 178 17.41 12.26 5.21
C ILE A 178 18.49 11.82 4.20
N TYR A 179 18.11 11.38 3.00
CA TYR A 179 19.07 10.83 2.03
C TYR A 179 19.93 11.88 1.34
N ARG A 180 19.50 13.15 1.32
CA ARG A 180 20.36 14.26 0.92
C ARG A 180 21.54 14.43 1.88
N THR A 181 21.32 14.22 3.18
CA THR A 181 22.38 14.31 4.21
C THR A 181 23.14 13.00 4.40
N HIS A 182 22.48 11.86 4.19
CA HIS A 182 23.04 10.51 4.33
C HIS A 182 22.69 9.66 3.10
N PRO A 183 23.38 9.85 1.96
CA PRO A 183 23.06 9.16 0.73
C PRO A 183 23.22 7.64 0.86
N PRO A 184 22.30 6.83 0.30
CA PRO A 184 22.33 5.38 0.43
C PRO A 184 23.39 4.68 -0.44
N GLY A 185 24.21 5.45 -1.18
CA GLY A 185 25.26 4.93 -2.06
C GLY A 185 24.76 4.49 -3.43
N ARG A 186 25.69 4.16 -4.34
CA ARG A 186 25.37 3.84 -5.75
C ARG A 186 24.66 2.50 -5.94
N ASP A 187 24.84 1.57 -4.99
CA ASP A 187 24.27 0.22 -5.06
C ASP A 187 22.90 0.12 -4.38
N TRP A 188 22.28 1.26 -4.07
CA TRP A 188 20.96 1.29 -3.46
C TRP A 188 19.89 0.84 -4.47
N ASP A 189 19.14 -0.19 -4.12
CA ASP A 189 18.09 -0.77 -4.96
C ASP A 189 16.72 -0.05 -4.85
N GLY A 190 16.72 1.14 -4.21
CA GLY A 190 15.54 1.99 -4.09
C GLY A 190 14.50 1.48 -3.11
N ALA A 191 14.82 0.47 -2.31
CA ALA A 191 13.90 -0.10 -1.33
C ALA A 191 14.16 0.42 0.09
N PHE A 192 13.07 0.67 0.81
CA PHE A 192 13.06 1.07 2.19
C PHE A 192 13.05 -0.14 3.13
N THR A 193 13.86 -0.09 4.18
CA THR A 193 13.92 -1.14 5.20
C THR A 193 13.34 -0.59 6.49
N PHE A 194 12.30 -1.23 7.02
CA PHE A 194 11.78 -0.91 8.34
C PHE A 194 12.71 -1.48 9.41
N GLU A 195 13.55 -0.62 10.00
CA GLU A 195 14.22 -0.93 11.25
C GLU A 195 13.20 -0.83 12.37
N HIS A 196 12.59 -1.95 12.75
CA HIS A 196 11.76 -1.98 13.96
C HIS A 196 12.64 -1.64 15.16
N LYS A 197 12.26 -0.60 15.92
CA LYS A 197 12.57 -0.51 17.35
C LYS A 197 11.74 -1.53 18.12
#